data_AF-A0A8T6RNQ9-F1
#
_entry.id   AF-A0A8T6RNQ9-F1
#
_cell.length_a   1.000
_cell.length_b   1.000
_cell.length_c   1.000
_cell.angle_alpha   90.00
_cell.angle_beta   90.00
_cell.angle_gamma   90.00
#
_symmetry.space_group_name_H-M   'P 1'
#
loop_
_entity.id
_entity.type
_entity.pdbx_description
1 polymer ?
#
loop_
_entity_poly.entity_id
_entity_poly.type
_entity_poly.pdbx_seq_one_letter_code
_entity_poly.pdbx_strand_id
1 'polypeptide(L)'
;MEGKITVQMKRLLYMIGNYTKQESEYGKLVLKDLPLKGLIFKGIIDKIFDYDYAPQSIFYIDNRRYVNVSQEGEDDLNDLRELGLLKKIRLATRRHFYIYSYTITRKGAEYIELIPDEDKQEVDRLIKCNCGKLFDVIVKKTDIYMRCAECGNMMNTEISEIEDVSYVCVPVQIVTALTKRKKIGTCVIPWEDEQESTLEPKVLPKEGYITSSQKKEDGSLDTISRKSGKRDEWWKKQRYVDASKYKRRDKTNDDD
;
A
#
# COMPACT_ATOMS: atom_id res chain seq x y z
N MET A 1 -27.19 2.12 -11.23
CA MET A 1 -25.72 2.22 -11.06
C MET A 1 -25.31 2.31 -9.59
N GLU A 2 -26.21 2.64 -8.66
CA GLU A 2 -25.89 2.81 -7.22
C GLU A 2 -25.59 1.52 -6.47
N GLY A 3 -26.01 0.35 -6.97
CA GLY A 3 -25.77 -0.93 -6.30
C GLY A 3 -24.39 -1.55 -6.51
N LYS A 4 -23.52 -0.98 -7.35
CA LYS A 4 -22.18 -1.55 -7.64
C LYS A 4 -21.04 -0.87 -6.88
N ILE A 5 -21.26 0.31 -6.29
CA ILE A 5 -20.18 1.10 -5.67
C ILE A 5 -20.25 0.95 -4.14
N THR A 6 -19.22 0.33 -3.56
CA THR A 6 -19.09 0.15 -2.10
C THR A 6 -18.72 1.46 -1.41
N VAL A 7 -18.87 1.51 -0.08
CA VAL A 7 -18.44 2.67 0.72
C VAL A 7 -16.93 2.91 0.60
N GLN A 8 -16.14 1.84 0.56
CA GLN A 8 -14.68 1.92 0.48
C GLN A 8 -14.22 2.51 -0.87
N MET A 9 -14.85 2.09 -1.97
CA MET A 9 -14.65 2.68 -3.30
C MET A 9 -14.96 4.19 -3.33
N LYS A 10 -16.03 4.64 -2.65
CA LYS A 10 -16.38 6.07 -2.57
C LYS A 10 -15.30 6.87 -1.85
N ARG A 11 -14.86 6.38 -0.68
CA ARG A 11 -13.78 7.00 0.12
C ARG A 11 -12.48 7.08 -0.68
N LEU A 12 -12.13 6.01 -1.37
CA LEU A 12 -10.94 5.92 -2.22
C LEU A 12 -11.01 6.91 -3.40
N LEU A 13 -12.16 7.01 -4.07
CA LEU A 13 -12.38 7.96 -5.16
C LEU A 13 -12.26 9.40 -4.67
N TYR A 14 -12.87 9.73 -3.53
CA TYR A 14 -12.79 11.07 -2.93
C TYR A 14 -11.34 11.44 -2.57
N MET A 15 -10.58 10.51 -1.99
CA MET A 15 -9.16 10.69 -1.69
C MET A 15 -8.36 11.03 -2.95
N ILE A 16 -8.47 10.24 -4.01
CA ILE A 16 -7.74 10.46 -5.28
C ILE A 16 -8.20 11.78 -5.94
N GLY A 17 -9.49 12.09 -5.85
CA GLY A 17 -10.06 13.34 -6.35
C GLY A 17 -9.38 14.55 -5.73
N ASN A 18 -9.20 14.60 -4.41
CA ASN A 18 -8.56 15.73 -3.75
C ASN A 18 -7.11 15.98 -4.19
N TYR A 19 -6.35 14.92 -4.49
CA TYR A 19 -5.00 15.04 -5.02
C TYR A 19 -4.91 15.40 -6.51
N THR A 20 -5.99 15.15 -7.27
CA THR A 20 -5.99 15.32 -8.74
C THR A 20 -6.89 16.47 -9.22
N LYS A 21 -7.67 17.09 -8.33
CA LYS A 21 -8.56 18.24 -8.59
C LYS A 21 -7.79 19.49 -9.04
N GLN A 22 -6.56 19.69 -8.57
CA GLN A 22 -5.78 20.88 -8.92
C GLN A 22 -5.10 20.69 -10.28
N GLU A 23 -5.29 21.66 -11.18
CA GLU A 23 -4.54 21.75 -12.43
C GLU A 23 -3.32 22.63 -12.18
N SER A 24 -2.13 22.13 -12.53
CA SER A 24 -0.88 22.88 -12.39
C SER A 24 -0.52 23.57 -13.72
N GLU A 25 0.38 24.55 -13.68
CA GLU A 25 0.94 25.18 -14.89
C GLU A 25 1.53 24.14 -15.87
N TYR A 26 2.01 23.01 -15.36
CA TYR A 26 2.61 21.91 -16.12
C TYR A 26 1.60 20.83 -16.53
N GLY A 27 0.29 21.06 -16.31
CA GLY A 27 -0.81 20.16 -16.68
C GLY A 27 -1.53 19.52 -15.49
N LYS A 28 -2.32 18.47 -15.77
CA LYS A 28 -3.13 17.76 -14.77
C LYS A 28 -2.25 17.04 -13.76
N LEU A 29 -2.55 17.21 -12.48
CA LEU A 29 -1.90 16.46 -11.41
C LEU A 29 -2.28 14.97 -11.49
N VAL A 30 -1.26 14.13 -11.30
CA VAL A 30 -1.37 12.66 -11.33
C VAL A 30 -0.88 12.12 -9.99
N LEU A 31 -1.64 11.20 -9.40
CA LEU A 31 -1.21 10.51 -8.18
C LEU A 31 -0.50 9.22 -8.56
N LYS A 32 0.79 9.08 -8.21
CA LYS A 32 1.57 7.88 -8.54
C LYS A 32 1.13 6.70 -7.68
N ASP A 33 1.29 5.51 -8.23
CA ASP A 33 0.87 4.24 -7.63
C ASP A 33 1.48 3.97 -6.24
N LEU A 34 2.79 4.15 -6.08
CA LEU A 34 3.44 3.93 -4.78
C LEU A 34 2.94 4.89 -3.68
N PRO A 35 2.93 6.23 -3.86
CA PRO A 35 2.26 7.16 -2.96
C PRO A 35 0.83 6.77 -2.58
N LEU A 36 0.03 6.34 -3.57
CA LEU A 36 -1.35 5.93 -3.35
C LEU A 36 -1.44 4.70 -2.43
N LYS A 37 -0.60 3.68 -2.65
CA LYS A 37 -0.50 2.52 -1.75
C LYS A 37 -0.16 2.94 -0.32
N GLY A 38 0.75 3.91 -0.15
CA GLY A 38 1.08 4.50 1.14
C GLY A 38 -0.10 5.13 1.86
N LEU A 39 -0.90 5.91 1.12
CA LEU A 39 -2.11 6.52 1.67
C LEU A 39 -3.18 5.48 2.04
N ILE A 40 -3.37 4.46 1.20
CA ILE A 40 -4.31 3.37 1.48
C ILE A 40 -3.87 2.63 2.75
N PHE A 41 -2.60 2.23 2.84
CA PHE A 41 -2.07 1.57 4.03
C PHE A 41 -2.26 2.41 5.29
N LYS A 42 -1.93 3.70 5.24
CA LYS A 42 -2.14 4.60 6.39
C LYS A 42 -3.63 4.70 6.76
N GLY A 43 -4.52 4.76 5.78
CA GLY A 43 -5.97 4.76 6.03
C GLY A 43 -6.51 3.44 6.60
N ILE A 44 -5.86 2.30 6.33
CA ILE A 44 -6.17 1.02 6.99
C ILE A 44 -5.76 1.08 8.46
N ILE A 45 -4.54 1.55 8.76
CA ILE A 45 -4.06 1.71 10.14
C ILE A 45 -4.95 2.67 10.95
N ASP A 46 -5.40 3.76 10.31
CA ASP A 46 -6.30 4.74 10.92
C ASP A 46 -7.78 4.28 10.92
N LYS A 47 -8.07 3.05 10.47
CA LYS A 47 -9.41 2.41 10.43
C LYS A 47 -10.45 3.16 9.58
N ILE A 48 -9.99 3.89 8.57
CA ILE A 48 -10.83 4.58 7.59
C ILE A 48 -11.21 3.64 6.46
N PHE A 49 -10.29 2.77 6.07
CA PHE A 49 -10.54 1.67 5.16
C PHE A 49 -10.56 0.36 5.93
N ASP A 50 -11.55 -0.47 5.64
CA ASP A 50 -11.65 -1.84 6.14
C ASP A 50 -11.13 -2.76 5.05
N TYR A 51 -9.81 -2.73 4.86
CA TYR A 51 -9.13 -3.62 3.93
C TYR A 51 -8.04 -4.41 4.64
N ASP A 52 -7.83 -5.63 4.17
CA ASP A 52 -6.64 -6.40 4.55
C ASP A 52 -5.41 -5.93 3.76
N TYR A 53 -4.23 -6.09 4.38
CA TYR A 53 -2.95 -5.80 3.75
C TYR A 53 -1.97 -6.96 3.94
N ALA A 54 -1.03 -7.11 3.00
CA ALA A 54 0.04 -8.08 3.10
C ALA A 54 1.36 -7.52 2.56
N PRO A 55 2.52 -7.99 3.05
CA PRO A 55 3.82 -7.60 2.51
C PRO A 55 3.98 -8.08 1.06
N GLN A 56 4.26 -7.15 0.16
CA GLN A 56 4.52 -7.42 -1.25
C GLN A 56 5.87 -6.85 -1.67
N SER A 57 6.60 -7.62 -2.50
CA SER A 57 7.87 -7.18 -3.06
C SER A 57 7.65 -6.31 -4.29
N ILE A 58 7.90 -5.01 -4.16
CA ILE A 58 7.80 -4.04 -5.26
C ILE A 58 9.18 -3.62 -5.77
N PHE A 59 9.25 -3.25 -7.05
CA PHE A 59 10.42 -2.64 -7.64
C PHE A 59 10.20 -1.13 -7.76
N TYR A 60 11.00 -0.34 -7.07
CA TYR A 60 10.89 1.12 -7.14
C TYR A 60 12.25 1.78 -7.37
N ILE A 61 12.29 2.62 -8.40
CA ILE A 61 13.50 3.28 -8.93
C ILE A 61 14.56 2.26 -9.38
N ASP A 62 15.38 1.76 -8.47
CA ASP A 62 16.49 0.83 -8.74
C ASP A 62 16.56 -0.34 -7.75
N ASN A 63 15.73 -0.34 -6.69
CA ASN A 63 15.82 -1.33 -5.63
C ASN A 63 14.49 -2.05 -5.45
N ARG A 64 14.60 -3.36 -5.18
CA ARG A 64 13.48 -4.17 -4.74
C ARG A 64 13.32 -4.02 -3.24
N ARG A 65 12.09 -3.79 -2.80
CA ARG A 65 11.74 -3.58 -1.39
C ARG A 65 10.40 -4.25 -1.11
N TYR A 66 10.23 -4.67 0.13
CA TYR A 66 8.94 -5.17 0.60
C TYR A 66 8.16 -3.99 1.19
N VAL A 67 6.88 -3.92 0.87
CA VAL A 67 5.94 -2.89 1.34
C VAL A 67 4.60 -3.53 1.62
N ASN A 68 3.85 -3.01 2.58
CA ASN A 68 2.50 -3.47 2.85
C ASN A 68 1.54 -2.95 1.78
N VAL A 69 0.84 -3.87 1.11
CA VAL A 69 -0.11 -3.56 0.03
C VAL A 69 -1.42 -4.29 0.30
N SER A 70 -2.52 -3.58 0.14
CA SER A 70 -3.86 -4.19 0.11
C SER A 70 -4.21 -4.67 -1.29
N GLN A 71 -4.63 -5.92 -1.42
CA GLN A 71 -5.15 -6.46 -2.69
C GLN A 71 -6.59 -5.97 -2.95
N GLU A 72 -7.41 -5.85 -1.91
CA GLU A 72 -8.77 -5.30 -2.02
C GLU A 72 -8.75 -3.85 -2.50
N GLY A 73 -7.83 -3.04 -1.95
CA GLY A 73 -7.64 -1.67 -2.44
C GLY A 73 -7.19 -1.59 -3.91
N GLU A 74 -6.40 -2.54 -4.41
CA GLU A 74 -6.05 -2.63 -5.83
C GLU A 74 -7.24 -3.05 -6.70
N ASP A 75 -8.07 -3.95 -6.21
CA ASP A 75 -9.29 -4.41 -6.89
C ASP A 75 -10.31 -3.26 -7.01
N ASP A 76 -10.56 -2.53 -5.92
CA ASP A 76 -11.40 -1.34 -5.90
C ASP A 76 -10.91 -0.26 -6.87
N LEU A 77 -9.59 -0.08 -7.04
CA LEU A 77 -9.03 0.82 -8.05
C LEU A 77 -9.32 0.35 -9.48
N ASN A 78 -9.26 -0.95 -9.73
CA ASN A 78 -9.57 -1.52 -11.04
C ASN A 78 -11.07 -1.41 -11.34
N ASP A 79 -11.93 -1.66 -10.36
CA ASP A 79 -13.37 -1.50 -10.50
C ASP A 79 -13.76 -0.03 -10.77
N LEU A 80 -13.18 0.92 -10.03
CA LEU A 80 -13.38 2.36 -10.28
C LEU A 80 -12.92 2.77 -11.68
N ARG A 81 -11.89 2.12 -12.22
CA ARG A 81 -11.42 2.33 -13.60
C ARG A 81 -12.39 1.71 -14.61
N GLU A 82 -12.92 0.52 -14.36
CA GLU A 82 -13.91 -0.13 -15.23
C GLU A 82 -15.23 0.63 -15.30
N LEU A 83 -15.64 1.23 -14.19
CA LEU A 83 -16.77 2.15 -14.12
C LEU A 83 -16.51 3.49 -14.84
N GLY A 84 -15.27 3.74 -15.27
CA GLY A 84 -14.87 4.96 -15.97
C GLY A 84 -14.82 6.20 -15.07
N LEU A 85 -14.71 6.03 -13.76
CA LEU A 85 -14.56 7.11 -12.78
C LEU A 85 -13.09 7.51 -12.64
N LEU A 86 -12.18 6.54 -12.73
CA LEU A 86 -10.73 6.74 -12.71
C LEU A 86 -10.06 6.41 -14.05
N LYS A 87 -8.93 7.06 -14.30
CA LYS A 87 -8.03 6.77 -15.41
C LYS A 87 -6.66 6.35 -14.88
N LYS A 88 -6.19 5.18 -15.32
CA LYS A 88 -4.82 4.68 -15.07
C LYS A 88 -3.92 5.08 -16.24
N ILE A 89 -2.85 5.80 -15.96
CA ILE A 89 -1.85 6.28 -16.93
C ILE A 89 -0.55 5.55 -16.65
N ARG A 90 0.12 5.07 -17.70
CA ARG A 90 1.45 4.47 -17.60
C ARG A 90 2.50 5.51 -17.96
N LEU A 91 3.31 5.90 -16.99
CA LEU A 91 4.39 6.86 -17.12
C LEU A 91 5.72 6.12 -17.35
N ALA A 92 6.48 6.55 -18.35
CA ALA A 92 7.85 6.09 -18.53
C ALA A 92 8.79 6.97 -17.70
N THR A 93 9.67 6.33 -16.91
CA THR A 93 10.74 7.02 -16.20
C THR A 93 11.96 7.21 -17.11
N ARG A 94 12.88 8.10 -16.71
CA ARG A 94 14.15 8.31 -17.41
C ARG A 94 15.02 7.05 -17.51
N ARG A 95 14.80 6.06 -16.63
CA ARG A 95 15.51 4.79 -16.60
C ARG A 95 14.77 3.67 -17.33
N HIS A 96 13.79 4.01 -18.16
CA HIS A 96 12.98 3.07 -18.95
C HIS A 96 12.14 2.11 -18.11
N PHE A 97 11.96 2.38 -16.80
CA PHE A 97 10.95 1.71 -15.99
C PHE A 97 9.60 2.38 -16.18
N TYR A 98 8.53 1.59 -16.13
CA TYR A 98 7.17 2.09 -16.16
C TYR A 98 6.62 2.22 -14.74
N ILE A 99 5.97 3.35 -14.46
CA ILE A 99 5.25 3.61 -13.21
C ILE A 99 3.80 3.91 -13.58
N TYR A 100 2.86 3.40 -12.81
CA TYR A 100 1.45 3.75 -12.97
C TYR A 100 1.10 4.99 -12.17
N SER A 101 0.15 5.77 -12.69
CA SER A 101 -0.44 6.90 -11.98
C SER A 101 -1.94 6.94 -12.26
N TYR A 102 -2.68 7.50 -11.32
CA TYR A 102 -4.12 7.61 -11.37
C TYR A 102 -4.54 9.08 -11.47
N THR A 103 -5.60 9.32 -12.24
CA THR A 103 -6.23 10.63 -12.39
C THR A 103 -7.73 10.46 -12.43
N ILE A 104 -8.46 11.40 -11.84
CA ILE A 104 -9.91 11.40 -11.90
C ILE A 104 -10.43 11.79 -13.29
N THR A 105 -11.53 11.17 -13.71
CA THR A 105 -12.25 11.55 -14.93
C THR A 105 -13.31 12.61 -14.63
N ARG A 106 -13.90 13.23 -15.66
CA ARG A 106 -15.02 14.18 -15.47
C ARG A 106 -16.21 13.53 -14.76
N LYS A 107 -16.55 12.28 -15.14
CA LYS A 107 -17.61 11.49 -14.50
C LYS A 107 -17.30 11.21 -13.03
N GLY A 108 -16.04 10.91 -12.72
CA GLY A 108 -15.58 10.73 -11.34
C GLY A 108 -15.73 12.00 -10.50
N ALA A 109 -15.42 13.17 -11.07
CA ALA A 109 -15.57 14.45 -10.38
C ALA A 109 -17.05 14.78 -10.09
N GLU A 110 -17.94 14.55 -11.06
CA GLU A 110 -19.40 14.69 -10.86
C GLU A 110 -19.91 13.74 -9.76
N TYR A 111 -19.39 12.51 -9.72
CA TYR A 111 -19.78 11.51 -8.72
C TYR A 111 -19.31 11.86 -7.30
N ILE A 112 -18.17 12.55 -7.15
CA ILE A 112 -17.66 12.96 -5.83
C ILE A 112 -18.65 13.86 -5.09
N GLU A 113 -19.36 14.72 -5.81
CA GLU A 113 -20.35 15.63 -5.20
C GLU A 113 -21.55 14.87 -4.63
N LEU A 114 -21.85 13.66 -5.14
CA LEU A 114 -22.91 12.79 -4.67
C LEU A 114 -22.54 11.94 -3.44
N ILE A 115 -21.25 11.91 -3.05
CA ILE A 115 -20.80 11.14 -1.89
C ILE A 115 -21.33 11.79 -0.60
N PRO A 116 -21.82 11.00 0.37
CA PRO A 116 -22.25 11.53 1.67
C PRO A 116 -21.12 12.28 2.38
N ASP A 117 -21.48 13.34 3.11
CA ASP A 117 -20.47 14.16 3.79
C ASP A 117 -19.83 13.43 4.97
N GLU A 118 -20.50 12.42 5.54
CA GLU A 118 -19.92 11.55 6.57
C GLU A 118 -18.66 10.83 6.06
N ASP A 119 -18.73 10.24 4.87
CA ASP A 119 -17.61 9.53 4.24
C ASP A 119 -16.50 10.49 3.81
N LYS A 120 -16.85 11.71 3.36
CA LYS A 120 -15.86 12.75 3.03
C LYS A 120 -15.09 13.19 4.28
N GLN A 121 -15.77 13.33 5.41
CA GLN A 121 -15.15 13.73 6.68
C GLN A 121 -14.18 12.68 7.23
N GLU A 122 -14.47 11.39 7.07
CA GLU A 122 -13.54 10.31 7.43
C GLU A 122 -12.25 10.40 6.60
N VAL A 123 -12.36 10.58 5.29
CA VAL A 123 -11.19 10.72 4.41
C VAL A 123 -10.45 12.04 4.66
N ASP A 124 -11.17 13.12 4.94
CA ASP A 124 -10.57 14.42 5.26
C ASP A 124 -9.69 14.34 6.52
N ARG A 125 -10.06 13.52 7.51
CA ARG A 125 -9.22 13.26 8.71
C ARG A 125 -7.87 12.63 8.36
N LEU A 126 -7.79 11.82 7.30
CA LEU A 126 -6.55 11.22 6.82
C LEU A 126 -5.67 12.23 6.07
N ILE A 127 -6.28 12.95 5.12
CA ILE A 127 -5.52 13.71 4.11
C ILE A 127 -5.29 15.18 4.49
N LYS A 128 -6.09 15.75 5.40
CA LYS A 128 -5.96 17.14 5.84
C LYS A 128 -5.25 17.20 7.19
N CYS A 129 -4.36 18.16 7.32
CA CYS A 129 -3.77 18.51 8.60
C CYS A 129 -4.78 19.30 9.45
N ASN A 130 -4.53 19.42 10.76
CA ASN A 130 -5.32 20.24 11.67
C ASN A 130 -5.48 21.71 11.25
N CYS A 131 -4.62 22.23 10.36
CA CYS A 131 -4.76 23.57 9.78
C CYS A 131 -5.73 23.66 8.59
N GLY A 132 -6.32 22.53 8.18
CA GLY A 132 -7.26 22.45 7.06
C GLY A 132 -6.60 22.27 5.68
N LYS A 133 -5.26 22.27 5.60
CA LYS A 133 -4.53 22.03 4.34
C LYS A 133 -4.29 20.54 4.07
N LEU A 134 -4.30 20.20 2.77
CA LEU A 134 -3.96 18.87 2.27
C LEU A 134 -2.47 18.56 2.52
N PHE A 135 -2.18 17.33 2.94
CA PHE A 135 -0.80 16.84 3.08
C PHE A 135 -0.17 16.56 1.71
N ASP A 136 1.05 17.07 1.50
CA ASP A 136 1.90 16.70 0.37
C ASP A 136 2.51 15.32 0.60
N VAL A 137 2.38 14.43 -0.38
CA VAL A 137 2.94 13.07 -0.28
C VAL A 137 4.34 13.04 -0.90
N ILE A 138 5.34 12.84 -0.04
CA ILE A 138 6.76 12.84 -0.41
C ILE A 138 7.30 11.41 -0.29
N VAL A 139 7.83 10.89 -1.39
CA VAL A 139 8.55 9.61 -1.38
C VAL A 139 10.03 9.88 -1.13
N LYS A 140 10.56 9.39 -0.01
CA LYS A 140 12.00 9.41 0.28
C LYS A 140 12.53 7.97 0.26
N LYS A 141 13.27 7.62 -0.80
CA LYS A 141 13.71 6.24 -1.09
C LYS A 141 12.51 5.32 -1.30
N THR A 142 12.02 4.71 -0.22
CA THR A 142 10.89 3.76 -0.19
C THR A 142 9.79 4.24 0.75
N ASP A 143 10.18 4.94 1.82
CA ASP A 143 9.23 5.41 2.81
C ASP A 143 8.45 6.60 2.27
N ILE A 144 7.17 6.61 2.61
CA ILE A 144 6.22 7.60 2.15
C ILE A 144 5.87 8.47 3.34
N TYR A 145 6.13 9.77 3.18
CA TYR A 145 5.89 10.77 4.19
C TYR A 145 4.76 11.69 3.75
N MET A 146 3.89 12.06 4.68
CA MET A 146 2.87 13.07 4.52
C MET A 146 3.36 14.36 5.18
N ARG A 147 3.52 15.43 4.40
CA ARG A 147 4.06 16.71 4.88
C ARG A 147 3.03 17.81 4.70
N CYS A 148 2.75 18.58 5.74
CA CYS A 148 1.95 19.78 5.59
C CYS A 148 2.84 20.96 5.17
N ALA A 149 2.42 21.69 4.14
CA ALA A 149 3.17 22.84 3.62
C ALA A 149 3.24 24.02 4.61
N GLU A 150 2.23 24.19 5.48
CA GLU A 150 2.15 25.32 6.40
C GLU A 150 2.79 25.08 7.76
N CYS A 151 2.34 24.06 8.49
CA CYS A 151 2.84 23.81 9.84
C CYS A 151 4.17 23.03 9.83
N GLY A 152 4.57 22.48 8.68
CA GLY A 152 5.79 21.68 8.57
C GLY A 152 5.69 20.29 9.21
N ASN A 153 4.52 19.91 9.75
CA ASN A 153 4.28 18.58 10.28
C ASN A 153 4.60 17.52 9.23
N MET A 154 5.36 16.50 9.63
CA MET A 154 5.75 15.39 8.79
C MET A 154 5.40 14.09 9.50
N MET A 155 4.58 13.27 8.85
CA MET A 155 4.14 11.97 9.35
C MET A 155 4.66 10.89 8.43
N ASN A 156 5.09 9.77 9.00
CA ASN A 156 5.42 8.57 8.24
C ASN A 156 4.16 7.73 8.05
N THR A 157 4.06 7.05 6.91
CA THR A 157 3.00 6.06 6.65
C THR A 157 3.38 4.66 7.13
N GLU A 158 4.67 4.43 7.42
CA GLU A 158 5.20 3.14 7.92
C GLU A 158 4.96 1.96 6.97
N ILE A 159 4.65 2.22 5.69
CA ILE A 159 4.38 1.19 4.68
C ILE A 159 5.52 0.18 4.48
N SER A 160 6.76 0.57 4.73
CA SER A 160 7.94 -0.30 4.60
C SER A 160 8.18 -1.16 5.85
N GLU A 161 7.49 -0.88 6.96
CA GLU A 161 7.64 -1.61 8.22
C GLU A 161 6.73 -2.84 8.16
N ILE A 162 7.36 -4.02 8.19
CA ILE A 162 6.66 -5.30 8.04
C ILE A 162 6.54 -5.91 9.43
N GLU A 163 5.31 -6.19 9.83
CA GLU A 163 5.03 -6.87 11.08
C GLU A 163 5.59 -8.30 11.04
N ASP A 164 6.18 -8.72 12.15
CA ASP A 164 6.64 -10.09 12.32
C ASP A 164 5.44 -10.96 12.72
N VAL A 165 4.99 -11.81 11.80
CA VAL A 165 3.85 -12.71 12.00
C VAL A 165 4.37 -14.10 12.34
N SER A 166 3.98 -14.62 13.50
CA SER A 166 4.34 -15.98 13.91
C SER A 166 3.48 -17.01 13.17
N TYR A 167 4.00 -17.56 12.08
CA TYR A 167 3.35 -18.66 11.38
C TYR A 167 3.51 -19.97 12.16
N VAL A 168 2.39 -20.55 12.60
CA VAL A 168 2.35 -21.91 13.16
C VAL A 168 1.96 -22.86 12.04
N CYS A 169 2.93 -23.60 11.52
CA CYS A 169 2.68 -24.64 10.52
C CYS A 169 2.36 -25.96 11.22
N VAL A 170 1.12 -26.44 11.09
CA VAL A 170 0.75 -27.80 11.50
C VAL A 170 0.70 -28.67 10.25
N PRO A 171 1.39 -29.83 10.21
CA PRO A 171 1.31 -30.73 9.07
C PRO A 171 -0.11 -31.30 8.95
N VAL A 172 -0.78 -31.02 7.83
CA VAL A 172 -2.03 -31.71 7.50
C VAL A 172 -1.68 -33.13 7.10
N GLN A 173 -1.96 -34.10 7.96
CA GLN A 173 -1.92 -35.50 7.56
C GLN A 173 -3.05 -35.75 6.57
N ILE A 174 -2.70 -35.83 5.29
CA ILE A 174 -3.59 -36.40 4.28
C ILE A 174 -3.72 -37.89 4.64
N VAL A 175 -4.82 -38.24 5.30
CA VAL A 175 -5.14 -39.64 5.56
C VAL A 175 -5.45 -40.27 4.21
N THR A 176 -4.44 -40.87 3.58
CA THR A 176 -4.67 -41.80 2.48
C THR A 176 -5.40 -43.00 3.05
N ALA A 177 -6.73 -42.94 3.04
CA ALA A 177 -7.58 -44.09 3.27
C ALA A 177 -7.27 -45.11 2.18
N LEU A 178 -6.34 -46.01 2.48
CA LEU A 178 -6.12 -47.24 1.72
C LEU A 178 -7.46 -47.96 1.67
N THR A 179 -8.15 -47.81 0.55
CA THR A 179 -9.42 -48.47 0.24
C THR A 179 -9.18 -49.97 0.14
N LYS A 180 -9.20 -50.66 1.28
CA LYS A 180 -9.53 -52.08 1.30
C LYS A 180 -11.01 -52.19 0.96
N ARG A 181 -11.33 -52.26 -0.34
CA ARG A 181 -12.64 -52.69 -0.83
C ARG A 181 -12.93 -54.10 -0.29
N LYS A 182 -13.62 -54.19 0.85
CA LYS A 182 -14.44 -55.36 1.19
C LYS A 182 -15.87 -55.06 0.75
N LYS A 183 -16.36 -55.92 -0.13
CA LYS A 183 -17.70 -55.91 -0.70
C LYS A 183 -18.76 -56.16 0.41
N ILE A 184 -19.95 -55.59 0.13
CA ILE A 184 -21.31 -55.92 0.61
C ILE A 184 -21.80 -55.15 1.84
N GLY A 185 -22.89 -54.43 1.62
CA GLY A 185 -23.72 -53.78 2.63
C GLY A 185 -24.40 -52.53 2.08
N THR A 186 -25.40 -52.69 1.22
CA THR A 186 -26.34 -51.61 0.88
C THR A 186 -27.05 -51.15 2.14
N CYS A 187 -26.84 -49.90 2.56
CA CYS A 187 -27.72 -49.20 3.50
C CYS A 187 -28.03 -47.82 2.94
N VAL A 188 -29.33 -47.57 2.82
CA VAL A 188 -29.97 -46.33 2.40
C VAL A 188 -29.60 -45.22 3.40
N ILE A 189 -29.25 -44.03 2.91
CA ILE A 189 -29.00 -42.84 3.73
C ILE A 189 -30.32 -42.07 3.86
N PRO A 190 -30.92 -41.93 5.05
CA PRO A 190 -31.91 -40.90 5.30
C PRO A 190 -31.18 -39.55 5.43
N TRP A 191 -31.69 -38.54 4.73
CA TRP A 191 -31.34 -37.14 4.95
C TRP A 191 -31.95 -36.69 6.28
N GLU A 192 -31.12 -36.37 7.28
CA GLU A 192 -31.50 -35.56 8.43
C GLU A 192 -30.34 -34.60 8.77
N ASP A 193 -30.57 -33.34 8.40
CA ASP A 193 -30.41 -32.08 9.15
C ASP A 193 -29.19 -31.79 10.04
N GLU A 194 -28.79 -30.52 9.90
CA GLU A 194 -27.80 -29.74 10.62
C GLU A 194 -27.84 -29.92 12.16
N GLN A 195 -26.68 -30.23 12.73
CA GLN A 195 -26.37 -29.89 14.13
C GLN A 195 -24.97 -29.29 14.19
N GLU A 196 -24.96 -27.97 14.32
CA GLU A 196 -23.86 -27.09 14.67
C GLU A 196 -23.22 -27.57 16.00
N SER A 197 -22.01 -28.14 15.95
CA SER A 197 -21.31 -28.58 17.16
C SER A 197 -20.27 -27.55 17.60
N THR A 198 -20.66 -26.74 18.57
CA THR A 198 -19.81 -25.87 19.40
C THR A 198 -18.68 -26.69 20.03
N LEU A 199 -17.44 -26.47 19.59
CA LEU A 199 -16.25 -27.03 20.26
C LEU A 199 -15.44 -25.87 20.85
N GLU A 200 -15.55 -25.69 22.16
CA GLU A 200 -14.64 -24.84 22.93
C GLU A 200 -13.20 -25.42 22.89
N PRO A 201 -12.16 -24.57 22.77
CA PRO A 201 -10.78 -25.04 22.75
C PRO A 201 -10.34 -25.52 24.14
N LYS A 202 -10.01 -26.82 24.23
CA LYS A 202 -9.39 -27.41 25.43
C LYS A 202 -7.97 -26.86 25.63
N VAL A 203 -7.74 -26.18 26.75
CA VAL A 203 -6.41 -25.75 27.21
C VAL A 203 -5.59 -26.98 27.63
N LEU A 204 -4.46 -27.23 26.97
CA LEU A 204 -3.50 -28.26 27.34
C LEU A 204 -2.56 -27.76 28.47
N PRO A 205 -2.11 -28.65 29.38
CA PRO A 205 -1.30 -28.28 30.53
C PRO A 205 0.12 -27.87 30.14
N LYS A 206 0.67 -26.91 30.91
CA LYS A 206 2.04 -26.39 30.75
C LYS A 206 3.05 -27.38 31.35
N GLU A 207 3.72 -28.14 30.50
CA GLU A 207 4.96 -28.81 30.89
C GLU A 207 6.17 -27.98 30.45
N GLY A 208 7.12 -27.85 31.39
CA GLY A 208 8.22 -26.89 31.34
C GLY A 208 9.28 -27.22 30.30
N TYR A 209 9.71 -26.19 29.59
CA TYR A 209 10.93 -26.24 28.79
C TYR A 209 12.11 -25.71 29.61
N ILE A 210 13.16 -26.52 29.61
CA ILE A 210 14.48 -26.24 30.20
C ILE A 210 15.09 -25.03 29.49
N THR A 211 15.41 -23.99 30.25
CA THR A 211 16.15 -22.82 29.76
C THR A 211 17.64 -23.16 29.69
N SER A 212 18.19 -23.22 28.47
CA SER A 212 19.64 -23.30 28.27
C SER A 212 20.28 -21.92 28.44
N SER A 213 20.50 -21.52 29.68
CA SER A 213 21.34 -20.38 30.05
C SER A 213 22.30 -20.80 31.15
N GLN A 214 23.47 -21.36 30.80
CA GLN A 214 24.66 -21.23 31.66
C GLN A 214 25.92 -20.99 30.80
N LYS A 215 26.56 -19.86 31.16
CA LYS A 215 27.75 -19.20 30.64
C LYS A 215 28.99 -20.09 30.53
N LYS A 216 29.90 -19.71 29.63
CA LYS A 216 31.35 -19.75 29.90
C LYS A 216 31.99 -18.38 29.72
N GLU A 217 32.90 -18.16 30.64
CA GLU A 217 33.59 -17.00 31.21
C GLU A 217 34.65 -16.19 30.48
N ASP A 218 35.17 -16.54 29.30
CA ASP A 218 36.61 -16.27 29.08
C ASP A 218 36.90 -15.41 27.82
N GLY A 219 37.28 -14.15 28.03
CA GLY A 219 38.33 -13.51 27.22
C GLY A 219 38.00 -12.26 26.39
N SER A 220 38.59 -11.13 26.83
CA SER A 220 39.06 -9.98 26.03
C SER A 220 38.02 -9.02 25.40
N LEU A 221 37.91 -7.85 26.02
CA LEU A 221 37.30 -6.64 25.46
C LEU A 221 38.23 -6.05 24.38
N ASP A 222 37.82 -6.12 23.11
CA ASP A 222 38.34 -5.23 22.07
C ASP A 222 37.25 -4.29 21.57
N THR A 223 37.44 -3.02 21.92
CA THR A 223 36.63 -1.89 21.49
C THR A 223 36.95 -1.55 20.04
N ILE A 224 36.07 -1.92 19.09
CA ILE A 224 36.15 -1.39 17.74
C ILE A 224 35.44 -0.03 17.71
N SER A 225 36.18 1.02 18.09
CA SER A 225 35.87 2.37 17.65
C SER A 225 36.17 2.47 16.15
N ARG A 226 35.17 2.78 15.32
CA ARG A 226 35.38 3.25 13.95
C ARG A 226 34.75 4.63 13.79
N LYS A 227 35.63 5.61 14.01
CA LYS A 227 35.62 7.01 13.58
C LYS A 227 34.46 7.41 12.67
N SER A 228 33.61 8.27 13.23
CA SER A 228 32.78 9.23 12.52
C SER A 228 33.65 10.12 11.63
N GLY A 229 33.58 9.91 10.32
CA GLY A 229 34.27 10.71 9.31
C GLY A 229 33.30 11.13 8.21
N LYS A 230 32.82 12.37 8.32
CA LYS A 230 32.21 13.25 7.30
C LYS A 230 31.66 12.54 6.04
N ARG A 231 30.35 12.30 6.01
CA ARG A 231 29.61 12.00 4.77
C ARG A 231 28.30 12.79 4.65
N ASP A 232 28.30 13.99 5.21
CA ASP A 232 27.21 14.95 5.09
C ASP A 232 27.63 16.04 4.11
N GLU A 233 27.01 16.05 2.91
CA GLU A 233 26.79 17.23 2.04
C GLU A 233 26.50 16.88 0.55
N TRP A 234 26.21 15.62 0.20
CA TRP A 234 25.80 15.29 -1.17
C TRP A 234 24.44 15.91 -1.58
N TRP A 235 23.54 16.14 -0.63
CA TRP A 235 22.17 16.64 -0.89
C TRP A 235 22.09 18.12 -1.30
N LYS A 236 23.14 18.92 -1.08
CA LYS A 236 23.14 20.36 -1.40
C LYS A 236 23.31 20.65 -2.91
N LYS A 237 23.58 19.65 -3.75
CA LYS A 237 23.87 19.82 -5.20
C LYS A 237 22.70 19.60 -6.17
N GLN A 238 21.46 19.40 -5.71
CA GLN A 238 20.29 19.21 -6.58
C GLN A 238 19.48 20.49 -6.85
N ARG A 239 20.15 21.64 -7.02
CA ARG A 239 19.49 22.87 -7.48
C ARG A 239 19.76 23.11 -8.97
N TYR A 240 18.65 23.22 -9.71
CA TYR A 240 18.51 23.75 -11.08
C TYR A 240 19.22 23.01 -12.22
N VAL A 241 18.45 22.30 -13.03
CA VAL A 241 18.78 22.12 -14.45
C VAL A 241 18.24 23.35 -15.16
N ASP A 242 19.15 24.20 -15.62
CA ASP A 242 18.89 25.44 -16.33
C ASP A 242 18.15 25.16 -17.66
N ALA A 243 16.89 25.60 -17.75
CA ALA A 243 16.02 25.40 -18.90
C ALA A 243 16.44 26.22 -20.13
N SER A 244 17.40 27.15 -19.99
CA SER A 244 17.89 28.01 -21.07
C SER A 244 18.71 27.27 -22.15
N LYS A 245 19.09 26.00 -21.93
CA LYS A 245 19.91 25.21 -22.87
C LYS A 245 19.12 24.47 -23.95
N TYR A 246 17.79 24.48 -23.93
CA TYR A 246 16.97 23.90 -25.00
C TYR A 246 16.47 24.97 -25.96
N LYS A 247 17.37 25.54 -26.78
CA LYS A 247 16.94 26.19 -28.03
C LYS A 247 16.53 25.09 -29.01
N ARG A 248 15.23 25.06 -29.37
CA ARG A 248 14.74 24.30 -30.53
C ARG A 248 15.54 24.74 -31.74
N ARG A 249 16.14 23.77 -32.44
CA ARG A 249 16.73 23.97 -33.76
C ARG A 249 15.56 23.92 -34.74
N ASP A 250 14.96 25.07 -35.01
CA ASP A 250 13.96 25.20 -36.06
C ASP A 250 14.64 24.86 -37.39
N LYS A 251 14.15 23.81 -38.05
CA LYS A 251 14.48 23.53 -39.44
C LYS A 251 13.66 24.51 -40.28
N THR A 252 14.29 25.56 -40.78
CA THR A 252 13.78 26.26 -41.94
C THR A 252 13.86 25.30 -43.13
N ASN A 253 12.70 25.03 -43.72
CA ASN A 253 12.63 24.67 -45.13
C ASN A 253 12.81 25.98 -45.87
N ASP A 254 13.93 26.13 -46.57
CA ASP A 254 14.08 27.15 -47.60
C ASP A 254 14.27 26.40 -48.92
N ASP A 255 13.45 26.81 -49.87
CA ASP A 255 13.39 26.40 -51.27
C ASP A 255 14.71 26.69 -52.00
N ASP A 256 15.12 25.75 -52.87
CA ASP A 256 15.77 25.96 -54.18
C ASP A 256 15.82 24.64 -54.97
#